data_AF-A0A562WF11-F1
#
_entry.id   AF-A0A562WF11-F1
#
_cell.length_a   1.000
_cell.length_b   1.000
_cell.length_c   1.000
_cell.angle_alpha   90.00
_cell.angle_beta   90.00
_cell.angle_gamma   90.00
#
_symmetry.space_group_name_H-M   'P 1'
#
loop_
_entity.id
_entity.type
_entity.pdbx_description
1 polymer ?
#
loop_
_entity_poly.entity_id
_entity_poly.type
_entity_poly.pdbx_seq_one_letter_code
_entity_poly.pdbx_strand_id
1 'polypeptide(L)'
;MLVFAASDKGGTGRSVTSCNVVYRRALAGAEVCYLDFDFGSPTAGSIFQIVDAARGVREGGGLHSYLMEQDPQAAVEEPRRIDVWNRSARASLRHRPPGSGQLMLFPGDQDGGEFRPDKEALRRCVRLLLALDEEFDMCLVDLSAGRSYATQLVLEATADPALHGVVARWLVFHRWTRQHIPAAAGLVYGRDGILDVGERAGHDRDRLAASIRFVRTAVVDPDSAELRGLRPAQVAWLRDCDQDLRRLAARHRVGRLALLGSVPLDPVLQWREQLLSDNDVVARDIANLSTVAAFDELARNLVDDEMWATA
;
A
#
# COMPACT_ATOMS: atom_id res chain seq x y z
N MET A 1 -10.65 -10.38 0.04
CA MET A 1 -9.87 -9.93 1.23
C MET A 1 -9.50 -8.45 1.13
N LEU A 2 -9.45 -7.71 2.24
CA LEU A 2 -9.02 -6.30 2.30
C LEU A 2 -7.61 -6.13 2.87
N VAL A 3 -6.79 -5.29 2.22
CA VAL A 3 -5.43 -4.95 2.64
C VAL A 3 -5.26 -3.44 2.69
N PHE A 4 -5.00 -2.89 3.87
CA PHE A 4 -4.82 -1.45 4.09
C PHE A 4 -3.33 -1.10 4.10
N ALA A 5 -2.90 -0.24 3.18
CA ALA A 5 -1.55 0.29 3.15
C ALA A 5 -1.50 1.65 3.84
N ALA A 6 -0.70 1.76 4.91
CA ALA A 6 -0.56 2.96 5.72
C ALA A 6 0.91 3.35 5.92
N SER A 7 1.18 4.62 6.16
CA SER A 7 2.52 5.10 6.54
C SER A 7 2.42 6.43 7.27
N ASP A 8 3.28 6.67 8.26
CA ASP A 8 3.25 7.92 9.03
C ASP A 8 3.66 9.13 8.19
N LYS A 9 4.51 8.91 7.18
CA LYS A 9 5.11 9.96 6.34
C LYS A 9 4.93 9.66 4.87
N GLY A 10 4.83 10.73 4.07
CA GLY A 10 4.92 10.65 2.62
C GLY A 10 6.32 10.21 2.15
N GLY A 11 6.41 9.75 0.91
CA GLY A 11 7.68 9.34 0.31
C GLY A 11 8.27 8.05 0.90
N THR A 12 7.51 7.29 1.67
CA THR A 12 7.93 5.99 2.24
C THR A 12 7.98 4.87 1.22
N GLY A 13 7.59 5.10 -0.04
CA GLY A 13 7.49 4.05 -1.05
C GLY A 13 6.28 3.12 -0.85
N ARG A 14 5.29 3.53 -0.02
CA ARG A 14 4.02 2.84 0.20
C ARG A 14 3.30 2.53 -1.11
N SER A 15 2.86 3.57 -1.84
CA SER A 15 2.06 3.41 -3.06
C SER A 15 2.80 2.63 -4.15
N VAL A 16 4.09 2.91 -4.38
CA VAL A 16 4.87 2.18 -5.41
C VAL A 16 5.08 0.71 -5.05
N THR A 17 5.31 0.39 -3.78
CA THR A 17 5.42 -1.00 -3.32
C THR A 17 4.07 -1.71 -3.45
N SER A 18 3.01 -1.07 -2.95
CA SER A 18 1.64 -1.60 -3.01
C SER A 18 1.19 -1.86 -4.45
N CYS A 19 1.43 -0.93 -5.37
CA CYS A 19 1.12 -1.09 -6.80
C CYS A 19 1.88 -2.29 -7.41
N ASN A 20 3.15 -2.45 -7.07
CA ASN A 20 3.93 -3.60 -7.55
C ASN A 20 3.44 -4.92 -6.94
N VAL A 21 3.06 -4.93 -5.66
CA VAL A 21 2.51 -6.12 -5.00
C VAL A 21 1.19 -6.57 -5.61
N VAL A 22 0.24 -5.65 -5.86
CA VAL A 22 -1.02 -6.01 -6.56
C VAL A 22 -0.74 -6.49 -7.98
N TYR A 23 0.23 -5.88 -8.67
CA TYR A 23 0.65 -6.32 -10.00
C TYR A 23 1.19 -7.76 -9.97
N ARG A 24 2.01 -8.12 -8.97
CA ARG A 24 2.49 -9.49 -8.79
C ARG A 24 1.38 -10.48 -8.47
N ARG A 25 0.39 -10.10 -7.66
CA ARG A 25 -0.81 -10.91 -7.41
C ARG A 25 -1.62 -11.14 -8.70
N ALA A 26 -1.82 -10.10 -9.50
CA ALA A 26 -2.53 -10.21 -10.77
C ALA A 26 -1.78 -11.12 -11.76
N LEU A 27 -0.46 -11.00 -11.86
CA LEU A 27 0.37 -11.91 -12.67
C LEU A 27 0.30 -13.36 -12.20
N ALA A 28 0.10 -13.60 -10.90
CA ALA A 28 -0.11 -14.93 -10.32
C ALA A 28 -1.53 -15.47 -10.50
N GLY A 29 -2.39 -14.77 -11.25
CA GLY A 29 -3.74 -15.22 -11.60
C GLY A 29 -4.85 -14.74 -10.68
N ALA A 30 -4.54 -13.93 -9.65
CA ALA A 30 -5.56 -13.41 -8.75
C ALA A 30 -6.31 -12.22 -9.36
N GLU A 31 -7.61 -12.15 -9.12
CA GLU A 31 -8.45 -10.99 -9.43
C GLU A 31 -8.23 -9.94 -8.35
N VAL A 32 -7.62 -8.80 -8.68
CA VAL A 32 -7.26 -7.78 -7.68
C VAL A 32 -7.68 -6.38 -8.07
N CYS A 33 -7.91 -5.56 -7.05
CA CYS A 33 -8.08 -4.12 -7.22
C CYS A 33 -7.22 -3.28 -6.28
N TYR A 34 -6.93 -2.05 -6.72
CA TYR A 34 -6.21 -1.03 -5.99
C TYR A 34 -7.11 0.19 -5.83
N LEU A 35 -7.36 0.60 -4.59
CA LEU A 35 -8.16 1.77 -4.26
C LEU A 35 -7.23 2.88 -3.77
N ASP A 36 -7.19 3.98 -4.50
CA ASP A 36 -6.38 5.16 -4.17
C ASP A 36 -7.14 6.07 -3.20
N PHE A 37 -7.06 5.73 -1.91
CA PHE A 37 -7.63 6.49 -0.79
C PHE A 37 -6.68 7.60 -0.30
N ASP A 38 -5.59 7.88 -1.02
CA ASP A 38 -4.76 9.06 -0.75
C ASP A 38 -5.48 10.30 -1.29
N PHE A 39 -6.52 10.73 -0.57
CA PHE A 39 -7.38 11.84 -1.00
C PHE A 39 -6.63 13.17 -1.07
N GLY A 40 -5.48 13.30 -0.41
CA GLY A 40 -4.63 14.48 -0.50
C GLY A 40 -3.69 14.47 -1.70
N SER A 41 -3.33 13.30 -2.23
CA SER A 41 -2.40 13.17 -3.36
C SER A 41 -2.59 11.83 -4.11
N PRO A 42 -3.72 11.64 -4.81
CA PRO A 42 -3.98 10.38 -5.49
C PRO A 42 -3.06 10.27 -6.70
N THR A 43 -2.08 9.37 -6.63
CA THR A 43 -0.99 9.26 -7.61
C THR A 43 -0.80 7.83 -8.14
N ALA A 44 -1.67 6.89 -7.75
CA ALA A 44 -1.57 5.50 -8.21
C ALA A 44 -1.63 5.39 -9.74
N GLY A 45 -2.43 6.25 -10.39
CA GLY A 45 -2.50 6.30 -11.85
C GLY A 45 -1.15 6.62 -12.52
N SER A 46 -0.28 7.43 -11.89
CA SER A 46 1.08 7.69 -12.41
C SER A 46 1.94 6.42 -12.37
N ILE A 47 1.85 5.64 -11.28
CA ILE A 47 2.62 4.41 -11.08
C ILE A 47 2.19 3.33 -12.09
N PHE A 48 0.88 3.21 -12.33
CA PHE A 48 0.30 2.36 -13.37
C PHE A 48 0.45 2.93 -14.79
N GLN A 49 0.95 4.16 -14.93
CA GLN A 49 1.12 4.90 -16.19
C GLN A 49 -0.19 5.10 -16.96
N ILE A 50 -1.28 5.39 -16.26
CA ILE A 50 -2.58 5.75 -16.81
C ILE A 50 -2.65 7.28 -16.91
N VAL A 51 -2.52 7.81 -18.13
CA VAL A 51 -2.31 9.25 -18.38
C VAL A 51 -3.48 10.11 -17.89
N ASP A 52 -4.71 9.66 -18.11
CA ASP A 52 -5.95 10.37 -17.78
C ASP A 52 -6.33 10.28 -16.29
N ALA A 53 -5.64 9.45 -15.51
CA ALA A 53 -5.82 9.33 -14.06
C ALA A 53 -4.50 9.50 -13.29
N ALA A 54 -3.47 10.07 -13.92
CA ALA A 54 -2.11 10.13 -13.38
C ALA A 54 -2.05 10.77 -11.97
N ARG A 55 -2.90 11.77 -11.74
CA ARG A 55 -3.06 12.44 -10.44
C ARG A 55 -4.51 12.37 -9.95
N GLY A 56 -5.20 11.25 -10.18
CA GLY A 56 -6.64 11.15 -9.98
C GLY A 56 -7.47 11.62 -11.19
N VAL A 57 -8.78 11.39 -11.14
CA VAL A 57 -9.74 11.75 -12.21
C VAL A 57 -10.26 13.18 -12.05
N ARG A 58 -10.61 13.86 -13.16
CA ARG A 58 -10.97 15.29 -13.18
C ARG A 58 -12.47 15.58 -13.17
N GLU A 59 -13.29 14.69 -13.68
CA GLU A 59 -14.71 14.94 -13.96
C GLU A 59 -15.61 14.47 -12.80
N GLY A 60 -15.04 14.34 -11.60
CA GLY A 60 -15.67 13.61 -10.50
C GLY A 60 -15.74 12.11 -10.77
N GLY A 61 -16.40 11.41 -9.85
CA GLY A 61 -16.56 9.96 -9.92
C GLY A 61 -15.35 9.15 -9.43
N GLY A 62 -14.29 9.78 -8.94
CA GLY A 62 -13.27 9.07 -8.17
C GLY A 62 -13.78 8.65 -6.79
N LEU A 63 -12.91 8.01 -6.02
CA LEU A 63 -13.23 7.53 -4.68
C LEU A 63 -13.60 8.65 -3.71
N HIS A 64 -13.00 9.83 -3.84
CA HIS A 64 -13.34 10.96 -2.99
C HIS A 64 -14.76 11.46 -3.31
N SER A 65 -15.09 11.67 -4.59
CA SER A 65 -16.46 12.03 -5.01
C SER A 65 -17.47 10.99 -4.55
N TYR A 66 -17.21 9.69 -4.77
CA TYR A 66 -18.10 8.62 -4.33
C TYR A 66 -18.43 8.69 -2.83
N LEU A 67 -17.42 8.91 -1.98
CA LEU A 67 -17.60 8.94 -0.53
C LEU A 67 -18.21 10.26 -0.05
N MET A 68 -17.93 11.37 -0.73
CA MET A 68 -18.32 12.72 -0.29
C MET A 68 -19.57 13.29 -0.95
N GLU A 69 -20.10 12.68 -2.02
CA GLU A 69 -21.17 13.31 -2.82
C GLU A 69 -22.36 13.73 -1.95
N GLN A 70 -22.52 15.06 -1.81
CA GLN A 70 -23.55 15.70 -0.99
C GLN A 70 -24.82 15.99 -1.76
N ASP A 71 -24.79 15.91 -3.09
CA ASP A 71 -25.95 16.11 -3.95
C ASP A 71 -26.61 14.75 -4.28
N PRO A 72 -27.81 14.46 -3.75
CA PRO A 72 -28.53 13.23 -4.05
C PRO A 72 -28.93 13.08 -5.52
N GLN A 73 -28.97 14.17 -6.30
CA GLN A 73 -29.31 14.15 -7.73
C GLN A 73 -28.09 13.90 -8.64
N ALA A 74 -26.88 14.10 -8.12
CA ALA A 74 -25.60 13.83 -8.80
C ALA A 74 -24.83 12.67 -8.15
N ALA A 75 -25.51 11.85 -7.32
CA ALA A 75 -24.91 10.74 -6.61
C ALA A 75 -24.20 9.78 -7.57
N VAL A 76 -22.88 9.71 -7.46
CA VAL A 76 -22.08 8.69 -8.13
C VAL A 76 -22.44 7.33 -7.51
N GLU A 77 -23.16 6.49 -8.27
CA GLU A 77 -23.60 5.18 -7.78
C GLU A 77 -22.43 4.21 -7.58
N GLU A 78 -21.41 4.30 -8.44
CA GLU A 78 -20.18 3.50 -8.38
C GLU A 78 -18.95 4.36 -8.68
N PRO A 79 -17.86 4.21 -7.90
CA PRO A 79 -16.61 4.89 -8.21
C PRO A 79 -16.05 4.41 -9.55
N ARG A 80 -15.33 5.30 -10.23
CA ARG A 80 -14.67 5.01 -11.50
C ARG A 80 -13.75 3.80 -11.37
N ARG A 81 -13.78 2.94 -12.39
CA ARG A 81 -12.96 1.73 -12.49
C ARG A 81 -12.11 1.80 -13.75
N ILE A 82 -10.82 1.49 -13.63
CA ILE A 82 -9.88 1.54 -14.75
C ILE A 82 -9.13 0.22 -14.80
N ASP A 83 -9.29 -0.51 -15.92
CA ASP A 83 -8.51 -1.71 -16.19
C ASP A 83 -7.07 -1.32 -16.57
N VAL A 84 -6.12 -1.66 -15.71
CA VAL A 84 -4.70 -1.31 -15.89
C VAL A 84 -4.11 -1.96 -17.13
N TRP A 85 -4.49 -3.22 -17.44
CA TRP A 85 -3.98 -3.96 -18.59
C TRP A 85 -4.34 -3.30 -19.92
N ASN A 86 -5.49 -2.60 -19.96
CA ASN A 86 -5.99 -1.96 -21.16
C ASN A 86 -5.63 -0.46 -21.24
N ARG A 87 -5.44 0.21 -20.10
CA ARG A 87 -5.32 1.66 -20.04
C ARG A 87 -3.91 2.17 -19.79
N SER A 88 -2.96 1.31 -19.40
CA SER A 88 -1.57 1.73 -19.23
C SER A 88 -0.98 2.25 -20.55
N ALA A 89 -0.36 3.44 -20.50
CA ALA A 89 0.40 4.00 -21.62
C ALA A 89 1.68 3.20 -21.89
N ARG A 90 2.08 2.31 -20.97
CA ARG A 90 3.26 1.48 -21.10
C ARG A 90 2.98 0.22 -21.92
N ALA A 91 3.59 0.12 -23.10
CA ALA A 91 3.38 -1.02 -23.99
C ALA A 91 3.67 -2.38 -23.33
N SER A 92 4.71 -2.47 -22.49
CA SER A 92 5.07 -3.72 -21.79
C SER A 92 4.11 -4.11 -20.66
N LEU A 93 3.15 -3.25 -20.31
CA LEU A 93 2.07 -3.55 -19.36
C LEU A 93 0.73 -3.72 -20.06
N ARG A 94 0.64 -3.41 -21.37
CA ARG A 94 -0.59 -3.60 -22.12
C ARG A 94 -0.75 -5.04 -22.53
N HIS A 95 -2.01 -5.45 -22.63
CA HIS A 95 -2.44 -6.82 -22.90
C HIS A 95 -2.12 -7.74 -21.73
N ARG A 96 -3.19 -8.14 -21.03
CA ARG A 96 -3.12 -9.06 -19.90
C ARG A 96 -2.41 -10.36 -20.34
N PRO A 97 -1.30 -10.74 -19.68
CA PRO A 97 -0.62 -12.00 -20.00
C PRO A 97 -1.55 -13.21 -19.78
N PRO A 98 -1.39 -14.31 -20.54
CA PRO A 98 -2.13 -15.54 -20.30
C PRO A 98 -1.91 -16.05 -18.87
N GLY A 99 -2.99 -16.44 -18.19
CA GLY A 99 -2.95 -16.93 -16.80
C GLY A 99 -2.98 -15.82 -15.73
N SER A 100 -2.88 -14.54 -16.10
CA SER A 100 -3.03 -13.42 -15.17
C SER A 100 -4.51 -13.10 -14.91
N GLY A 101 -4.82 -12.64 -13.69
CA GLY A 101 -6.13 -12.14 -13.29
C GLY A 101 -6.33 -10.66 -13.62
N GLN A 102 -7.48 -10.08 -13.27
CA GLN A 102 -7.71 -8.64 -13.42
C GLN A 102 -6.82 -7.81 -12.49
N LEU A 103 -6.50 -6.61 -12.96
CA LEU A 103 -5.86 -5.56 -12.19
C LEU A 103 -6.63 -4.26 -12.39
N MET A 104 -7.50 -3.94 -11.44
CA MET A 104 -8.39 -2.78 -11.50
C MET A 104 -7.88 -1.65 -10.61
N LEU A 105 -7.81 -0.44 -11.15
CA LEU A 105 -7.59 0.78 -10.38
C LEU A 105 -8.93 1.48 -10.12
N PHE A 106 -9.17 1.81 -8.86
CA PHE A 106 -10.18 2.76 -8.41
C PHE A 106 -9.44 4.05 -8.03
N PRO A 107 -9.41 5.06 -8.91
CA PRO A 107 -8.64 6.27 -8.68
C PRO A 107 -9.33 7.20 -7.67
N GLY A 108 -8.54 8.00 -6.98
CA GLY A 108 -9.03 9.19 -6.29
C GLY A 108 -9.35 10.31 -7.29
N ASP A 109 -9.80 11.46 -6.76
CA ASP A 109 -10.13 12.65 -7.53
C ASP A 109 -8.97 13.65 -7.51
N GLN A 110 -8.66 14.28 -8.65
CA GLN A 110 -7.47 15.12 -8.81
C GLN A 110 -7.44 16.32 -7.85
N ASP A 111 -8.62 16.90 -7.63
CA ASP A 111 -8.80 18.07 -6.78
C ASP A 111 -9.54 17.67 -5.48
N GLY A 112 -9.51 16.38 -5.13
CA GLY A 112 -9.98 15.88 -3.85
C GLY A 112 -9.12 16.37 -2.69
N GLY A 113 -9.61 16.20 -1.47
CA GLY A 113 -8.87 16.54 -0.27
C GLY A 113 -9.24 15.65 0.90
N GLU A 114 -8.45 15.73 1.98
CA GLU A 114 -8.84 15.14 3.25
C GLU A 114 -10.15 15.78 3.73
N PHE A 115 -11.09 14.94 4.13
CA PHE A 115 -12.40 15.36 4.60
C PHE A 115 -12.73 14.65 5.90
N ARG A 116 -13.54 15.28 6.75
CA ARG A 116 -14.09 14.58 7.91
C ARG A 116 -15.26 13.70 7.45
N PRO A 117 -15.19 12.36 7.55
CA PRO A 117 -16.27 11.49 7.13
C PRO A 117 -17.52 11.73 7.98
N ASP A 118 -18.68 11.70 7.34
CA ASP A 118 -19.97 11.63 8.01
C ASP A 118 -20.53 10.19 7.98
N LYS A 119 -21.74 10.02 8.51
CA LYS A 119 -22.39 8.70 8.55
C LYS A 119 -22.72 8.13 7.18
N GLU A 120 -22.95 8.99 6.18
CA GLU A 120 -23.23 8.55 4.82
C GLU A 120 -21.95 8.09 4.13
N ALA A 121 -20.87 8.85 4.26
CA ALA A 121 -19.54 8.45 3.79
C ALA A 121 -19.12 7.09 4.39
N LEU A 122 -19.35 6.89 5.68
CA LEU A 122 -19.11 5.60 6.35
C LEU A 122 -19.95 4.48 5.73
N ARG A 123 -21.26 4.68 5.56
CA ARG A 123 -22.15 3.69 4.93
C ARG A 123 -21.71 3.33 3.51
N ARG A 124 -21.33 4.33 2.71
CA ARG A 124 -20.81 4.12 1.35
C ARG A 124 -19.49 3.36 1.36
N CYS A 125 -18.59 3.68 2.29
CA CYS A 125 -17.34 2.96 2.47
C CYS A 125 -17.56 1.49 2.82
N VAL A 126 -18.45 1.19 3.78
CA VAL A 126 -18.81 -0.20 4.16
C VAL A 126 -19.35 -0.96 2.95
N ARG A 127 -20.31 -0.37 2.22
CA ARG A 127 -20.89 -0.99 1.02
C ARG A 127 -19.85 -1.24 -0.07
N LEU A 128 -18.96 -0.27 -0.32
CA LEU A 128 -17.90 -0.39 -1.30
C LEU A 128 -16.94 -1.52 -0.94
N LEU A 129 -16.44 -1.53 0.30
CA LEU A 129 -15.48 -2.55 0.74
C LEU A 129 -16.08 -3.95 0.72
N LEU A 130 -17.35 -4.10 1.11
CA LEU A 130 -18.04 -5.39 1.07
C LEU A 130 -18.22 -5.88 -0.38
N ALA A 131 -18.72 -5.02 -1.28
CA ALA A 131 -18.92 -5.38 -2.68
C ALA A 131 -17.60 -5.76 -3.38
N LEU A 132 -16.51 -5.06 -3.05
CA LEU A 132 -15.19 -5.37 -3.62
C LEU A 132 -14.59 -6.65 -3.03
N ASP A 133 -14.82 -6.94 -1.75
CA ASP A 133 -14.40 -8.21 -1.15
C ASP A 133 -15.11 -9.43 -1.78
N GLU A 134 -16.38 -9.26 -2.16
CA GLU A 134 -17.15 -10.27 -2.90
C GLU A 134 -16.66 -10.45 -4.35
N GLU A 135 -16.15 -9.39 -4.97
CA GLU A 135 -15.74 -9.39 -6.38
C GLU A 135 -14.27 -9.82 -6.60
N PHE A 136 -13.37 -9.44 -5.70
CA PHE A 136 -11.93 -9.59 -5.88
C PHE A 136 -11.30 -10.48 -4.80
N ASP A 137 -10.33 -11.30 -5.21
CA ASP A 137 -9.52 -12.10 -4.30
C ASP A 137 -8.78 -11.19 -3.30
N MET A 138 -8.32 -10.01 -3.75
CA MET A 138 -7.63 -9.03 -2.92
C MET A 138 -7.90 -7.58 -3.34
N CYS A 139 -8.32 -6.76 -2.38
CA CYS A 139 -8.48 -5.32 -2.51
C CYS A 139 -7.40 -4.61 -1.70
N LEU A 140 -6.49 -3.88 -2.35
CA LEU A 140 -5.51 -3.05 -1.64
C LEU A 140 -6.01 -1.61 -1.57
N VAL A 141 -6.20 -1.10 -0.35
CA VAL A 141 -6.63 0.27 -0.06
C VAL A 141 -5.41 1.09 0.37
N ASP A 142 -4.99 2.05 -0.47
CA ASP A 142 -3.84 2.90 -0.22
C ASP A 142 -4.26 4.19 0.47
N LEU A 143 -3.97 4.33 1.77
CA LEU A 143 -4.47 5.42 2.61
C LEU A 143 -3.53 6.61 2.59
N SER A 144 -4.02 7.85 2.71
CA SER A 144 -3.14 9.02 2.88
C SER A 144 -2.15 8.87 4.04
N ALA A 145 -0.98 9.51 3.92
CA ALA A 145 0.05 9.44 4.95
C ALA A 145 -0.35 10.13 6.27
N GLY A 146 0.18 9.62 7.37
CA GLY A 146 -0.05 10.14 8.72
C GLY A 146 -1.35 9.64 9.33
N ARG A 147 -1.85 10.39 10.32
CA ARG A 147 -3.15 10.15 10.97
C ARG A 147 -4.23 10.82 10.12
N SER A 148 -4.62 10.18 9.04
CA SER A 148 -5.59 10.71 8.07
C SER A 148 -7.03 10.39 8.43
N TYR A 149 -7.98 11.17 7.89
CA TYR A 149 -9.39 10.82 7.99
C TYR A 149 -9.72 9.58 7.17
N ALA A 150 -8.98 9.32 6.07
CA ALA A 150 -9.07 8.06 5.34
C ALA A 150 -8.79 6.86 6.26
N THR A 151 -7.77 6.93 7.12
CA THR A 151 -7.47 5.88 8.11
C THR A 151 -8.59 5.71 9.13
N GLN A 152 -9.17 6.81 9.63
CA GLN A 152 -10.29 6.77 10.57
C GLN A 152 -11.53 6.12 9.92
N LEU A 153 -11.87 6.55 8.71
CA LEU A 153 -13.00 6.04 7.95
C LEU A 153 -12.93 4.52 7.75
N VAL A 154 -11.77 3.98 7.34
CA VAL A 154 -11.64 2.54 7.12
C VAL A 154 -11.60 1.74 8.42
N LEU A 155 -11.08 2.30 9.52
CA LEU A 155 -11.15 1.67 10.84
C LEU A 155 -12.60 1.60 11.33
N GLU A 156 -13.37 2.68 11.16
CA GLU A 156 -14.81 2.67 11.47
C GLU A 156 -15.58 1.72 10.55
N ALA A 157 -15.29 1.70 9.25
CA ALA A 157 -15.94 0.81 8.30
C ALA A 157 -15.69 -0.66 8.63
N THR A 158 -14.44 -1.04 8.90
CA THR A 158 -14.09 -2.43 9.23
C THR A 158 -14.58 -2.89 10.60
N ALA A 159 -15.01 -1.98 11.47
CA ALA A 159 -15.71 -2.31 12.71
C ALA A 159 -17.21 -2.55 12.50
N ASP A 160 -17.75 -2.25 11.31
CA ASP A 160 -19.17 -2.47 11.01
C ASP A 160 -19.47 -3.99 10.97
N PRO A 161 -20.58 -4.44 11.58
CA PRO A 161 -20.96 -5.85 11.58
C PRO A 161 -21.04 -6.49 10.18
N ALA A 162 -21.34 -5.72 9.14
CA ALA A 162 -21.37 -6.20 7.76
C ALA A 162 -20.00 -6.69 7.26
N LEU A 163 -18.90 -6.18 7.84
CA LEU A 163 -17.53 -6.53 7.46
C LEU A 163 -16.84 -7.50 8.44
N HIS A 164 -17.52 -7.96 9.50
CA HIS A 164 -16.92 -8.88 10.48
C HIS A 164 -16.39 -10.19 9.90
N GLY A 165 -16.98 -10.68 8.80
CA GLY A 165 -16.55 -11.90 8.11
C GLY A 165 -15.38 -11.67 7.14
N VAL A 166 -15.03 -10.41 6.86
CA VAL A 166 -14.03 -10.04 5.87
C VAL A 166 -12.65 -10.01 6.49
N VAL A 167 -11.69 -10.69 5.85
CA VAL A 167 -10.28 -10.63 6.27
C VAL A 167 -9.73 -9.24 5.99
N ALA A 168 -9.34 -8.53 7.06
CA ALA A 168 -8.73 -7.21 7.01
C ALA A 168 -7.28 -7.25 7.52
N ARG A 169 -6.32 -6.96 6.63
CA ARG A 169 -4.87 -6.94 6.93
C ARG A 169 -4.32 -5.53 6.76
N TRP A 170 -3.33 -5.16 7.57
CA TRP A 170 -2.71 -3.85 7.55
C TRP A 170 -1.22 -3.95 7.28
N LEU A 171 -0.74 -3.21 6.28
CA LEU A 171 0.66 -3.04 5.95
C LEU A 171 1.10 -1.63 6.31
N VAL A 172 2.04 -1.53 7.25
CA VAL A 172 2.60 -0.25 7.70
C VAL A 172 3.99 -0.06 7.11
N PHE A 173 4.09 0.88 6.18
CA PHE A 173 5.28 1.14 5.39
C PHE A 173 6.18 2.18 6.05
N HIS A 174 7.48 1.93 6.01
CA HIS A 174 8.47 2.90 6.44
C HIS A 174 9.82 2.72 5.73
N ARG A 175 10.50 3.84 5.46
CA ARG A 175 11.89 3.77 4.99
C ARG A 175 12.80 3.20 6.07
N TRP A 176 13.87 2.53 5.67
CA TRP A 176 14.90 2.05 6.59
C TRP A 176 15.83 3.18 7.06
N THR A 177 15.30 4.05 7.91
CA THR A 177 16.01 5.23 8.42
C THR A 177 15.63 5.55 9.85
N ARG A 178 16.49 6.32 10.52
CA ARG A 178 16.36 6.67 11.94
C ARG A 178 15.07 7.43 12.28
N GLN A 179 14.55 8.19 11.33
CA GLN A 179 13.36 9.04 11.52
C GLN A 179 12.04 8.30 11.21
N HIS A 180 12.07 7.31 10.31
CA HIS A 180 10.88 6.62 9.84
C HIS A 180 10.51 5.43 10.75
N ILE A 181 11.49 4.81 11.41
CA ILE A 181 11.26 3.69 12.34
C ILE A 181 10.37 4.12 13.53
N PRO A 182 10.70 5.16 14.32
CA PRO A 182 9.85 5.58 15.44
C PRO A 182 8.50 6.13 14.98
N ALA A 183 8.47 6.77 13.81
CA ALA A 183 7.26 7.29 13.18
C ALA A 183 6.26 6.18 12.86
N ALA A 184 6.69 5.10 12.22
CA ALA A 184 5.84 3.93 11.94
C ALA A 184 5.30 3.28 13.22
N ALA A 185 6.14 3.16 14.25
CA ALA A 185 5.72 2.68 15.55
C ALA A 185 4.70 3.62 16.20
N GLY A 186 4.88 4.93 16.06
CA GLY A 186 3.95 5.95 16.56
C GLY A 186 2.60 5.91 15.84
N LEU A 187 2.58 5.61 14.54
CA LEU A 187 1.34 5.43 13.78
C LEU A 187 0.54 4.22 14.26
N VAL A 188 1.20 3.14 14.67
CA VAL A 188 0.50 1.91 15.11
C VAL A 188 0.14 1.98 16.60
N TYR A 189 1.16 2.16 17.45
CA TYR A 189 1.06 1.98 18.90
C TYR A 189 0.88 3.28 19.67
N GLY A 190 1.10 4.43 19.02
CA GLY A 190 1.00 5.74 19.66
C GLY A 190 -0.43 6.17 19.93
N ARG A 191 -0.57 7.26 20.68
CA ARG A 191 -1.85 7.96 20.84
C ARG A 191 -2.37 8.40 19.47
N ASP A 192 -3.66 8.21 19.27
CA ASP A 192 -4.36 8.45 18.00
C ASP A 192 -3.74 7.67 16.83
N GLY A 193 -3.04 6.57 17.13
CA GLY A 193 -2.56 5.61 16.15
C GLY A 193 -3.61 4.56 15.81
N ILE A 194 -3.29 3.65 14.89
CA ILE A 194 -4.20 2.63 14.34
C ILE A 194 -4.85 1.81 15.46
N LEU A 195 -4.10 1.34 16.45
CA LEU A 195 -4.66 0.54 17.54
C LEU A 195 -5.58 1.34 18.46
N ASP A 196 -5.22 2.58 18.76
CA ASP A 196 -5.98 3.46 19.65
C ASP A 196 -7.28 3.95 18.97
N VAL A 197 -7.20 4.31 17.69
CA VAL A 197 -8.38 4.68 16.88
C VAL A 197 -9.27 3.47 16.62
N GLY A 198 -8.68 2.31 16.29
CA GLY A 198 -9.44 1.07 16.05
C GLY A 198 -10.21 0.61 17.28
N GLU A 199 -9.60 0.64 18.47
CA GLU A 199 -10.26 0.30 19.72
C GLU A 199 -11.45 1.23 20.01
N ARG A 200 -11.29 2.55 19.77
CA ARG A 200 -12.40 3.51 19.87
C ARG A 200 -13.51 3.29 18.85
N ALA A 201 -13.16 2.78 17.66
CA ALA A 201 -14.11 2.42 16.61
C ALA A 201 -14.85 1.10 16.89
N GLY A 202 -14.38 0.30 17.86
CA GLY A 202 -15.02 -0.96 18.29
C GLY A 202 -14.23 -2.22 17.98
N HIS A 203 -13.00 -2.12 17.47
CA HIS A 203 -12.13 -3.29 17.26
C HIS A 203 -11.62 -3.86 18.57
N ASP A 204 -11.47 -5.18 18.62
CA ASP A 204 -10.63 -5.82 19.63
C ASP A 204 -9.15 -5.47 19.35
N ARG A 205 -8.48 -4.89 20.35
CA ARG A 205 -7.14 -4.34 20.19
C ARG A 205 -6.11 -5.40 19.81
N ASP A 206 -6.18 -6.59 20.40
CA ASP A 206 -5.20 -7.65 20.18
C ASP A 206 -5.41 -8.32 18.82
N ARG A 207 -6.66 -8.53 18.40
CA ARG A 207 -6.99 -8.98 17.04
C ARG A 207 -6.54 -7.98 15.99
N LEU A 208 -6.79 -6.68 16.19
CA LEU A 208 -6.33 -5.65 15.27
C LEU A 208 -4.79 -5.61 15.21
N ALA A 209 -4.10 -5.73 16.34
CA ALA A 209 -2.64 -5.80 16.39
C ALA A 209 -2.10 -7.03 15.65
N ALA A 210 -2.74 -8.19 15.78
CA ALA A 210 -2.39 -9.41 15.06
C ALA A 210 -2.54 -9.26 13.54
N SER A 211 -3.46 -8.40 13.09
CA SER A 211 -3.69 -8.06 11.69
C SER A 211 -2.80 -6.95 11.14
N ILE A 212 -1.77 -6.49 11.88
CA ILE A 212 -0.80 -5.48 11.41
C ILE A 212 0.58 -6.12 11.18
N ARG A 213 1.18 -5.81 10.03
CA ARG A 213 2.60 -6.08 9.75
C ARG A 213 3.29 -4.86 9.13
N PHE A 214 4.60 -4.81 9.29
CA PHE A 214 5.42 -3.73 8.74
C PHE A 214 6.07 -4.15 7.43
N VAL A 215 6.27 -3.17 6.54
CA VAL A 215 7.06 -3.33 5.31
C VAL A 215 8.16 -2.26 5.31
N ARG A 216 9.41 -2.70 5.19
CA ARG A 216 10.55 -1.79 5.05
C ARG A 216 10.78 -1.50 3.59
N THR A 217 11.08 -0.25 3.27
CA THR A 217 11.34 0.17 1.90
C THR A 217 12.69 0.86 1.80
N ALA A 218 13.24 0.87 0.57
CA ALA A 218 14.54 1.46 0.26
C ALA A 218 15.64 0.94 1.20
N VAL A 219 15.63 -0.36 1.48
CA VAL A 219 16.65 -1.00 2.32
C VAL A 219 17.95 -1.07 1.53
N VAL A 220 18.99 -0.45 2.07
CA VAL A 220 20.34 -0.55 1.54
C VAL A 220 21.04 -1.70 2.25
N ASP A 221 21.45 -2.72 1.50
CA ASP A 221 22.29 -3.80 2.01
C ASP A 221 23.77 -3.35 1.96
N PRO A 222 24.45 -3.17 3.11
CA PRO A 222 25.86 -2.75 3.15
C PRO A 222 26.81 -3.72 2.44
N ASP A 223 26.40 -4.97 2.26
CA ASP A 223 27.19 -6.03 1.63
C ASP A 223 26.82 -6.24 0.15
N SER A 224 25.94 -5.41 -0.41
CA SER A 224 25.48 -5.55 -1.78
C SER A 224 26.58 -5.22 -2.81
N ALA A 225 26.51 -5.89 -3.96
CA ALA A 225 27.40 -5.63 -5.08
C ALA A 225 27.22 -4.21 -5.67
N GLU A 226 26.10 -3.54 -5.41
CA GLU A 226 25.78 -2.20 -5.92
C GLU A 226 26.58 -1.11 -5.20
N LEU A 227 27.04 -1.38 -3.97
CA LEU A 227 27.90 -0.49 -3.21
C LEU A 227 29.39 -0.70 -3.50
N ARG A 228 29.73 -1.50 -4.52
CA ARG A 228 31.11 -1.67 -5.00
C ARG A 228 31.67 -0.29 -5.39
N GLY A 229 32.76 0.11 -4.74
CA GLY A 229 33.40 1.41 -4.93
C GLY A 229 33.40 2.29 -3.68
N LEU A 230 32.62 1.95 -2.64
CA LEU A 230 32.77 2.59 -1.34
C LEU A 230 34.10 2.24 -0.67
N ARG A 231 34.67 3.20 0.06
CA ARG A 231 35.87 2.96 0.87
C ARG A 231 35.54 1.99 2.02
N PRO A 232 36.49 1.17 2.50
CA PRO A 232 36.24 0.25 3.62
C PRO A 232 35.64 0.93 4.86
N ALA A 233 36.08 2.15 5.18
CA ALA A 233 35.52 2.94 6.28
C ALA A 233 34.04 3.31 6.08
N GLN A 234 33.61 3.57 4.84
CA GLN A 234 32.20 3.86 4.52
C GLN A 234 31.34 2.60 4.65
N VAL A 235 31.84 1.45 4.22
CA VAL A 235 31.14 0.16 4.39
C VAL A 235 30.99 -0.18 5.88
N ALA A 236 32.05 -0.02 6.68
CA ALA A 236 31.98 -0.23 8.12
C ALA A 236 30.94 0.70 8.78
N TRP A 237 30.95 1.99 8.43
CA TRP A 237 29.97 2.96 8.93
C TRP A 237 28.53 2.61 8.53
N LEU A 238 28.29 2.13 7.30
CA LEU A 238 26.96 1.67 6.87
C LEU A 238 26.48 0.45 7.65
N ARG A 239 27.36 -0.50 7.95
CA ARG A 239 27.04 -1.66 8.81
C ARG A 239 26.68 -1.24 10.23
N ASP A 240 27.42 -0.29 10.81
CA ASP A 240 27.12 0.25 12.14
C ASP A 240 25.74 0.95 12.14
N CYS A 241 25.47 1.74 11.09
CA CYS A 241 24.18 2.39 10.90
C CYS A 241 23.04 1.36 10.79
N ASP A 242 23.19 0.31 9.98
CA ASP A 242 22.18 -0.75 9.87
C ASP A 242 21.95 -1.46 11.22
N GLN A 243 23.02 -1.75 11.96
CA GLN A 243 22.92 -2.36 13.29
C GLN A 243 22.15 -1.47 14.27
N ASP A 244 22.41 -0.16 14.27
CA ASP A 244 21.68 0.81 15.08
C ASP A 244 20.21 0.91 14.70
N LEU A 245 19.88 0.86 13.41
CA LEU A 245 18.50 0.83 12.93
C LEU A 245 17.78 -0.45 13.37
N ARG A 246 18.46 -1.62 13.36
CA ARG A 246 17.89 -2.87 13.89
C ARG A 246 17.58 -2.77 15.39
N ARG A 247 18.50 -2.20 16.19
CA ARG A 247 18.28 -1.95 17.62
C ARG A 247 17.14 -0.96 17.86
N LEU A 248 17.04 0.10 17.05
CA LEU A 248 15.95 1.06 17.10
C LEU A 248 14.60 0.40 16.79
N ALA A 249 14.53 -0.39 15.71
CA ALA A 249 13.34 -1.11 15.32
C ALA A 249 12.86 -2.09 16.40
N ALA A 250 13.79 -2.83 17.03
CA ALA A 250 13.47 -3.71 18.14
C ALA A 250 12.85 -2.95 19.33
N ARG A 251 13.47 -1.83 19.75
CA ARG A 251 12.95 -0.98 20.85
C ARG A 251 11.55 -0.44 20.56
N HIS A 252 11.24 -0.17 19.30
CA HIS A 252 9.97 0.37 18.84
C HIS A 252 8.94 -0.69 18.42
N ARG A 253 9.21 -1.99 18.65
CA ARG A 253 8.30 -3.09 18.29
C ARG A 253 7.96 -3.15 16.79
N VAL A 254 8.91 -2.71 15.95
CA VAL A 254 8.87 -2.81 14.48
C VAL A 254 10.05 -3.64 13.95
N GLY A 255 10.51 -4.55 14.81
CA GLY A 255 11.59 -5.50 14.55
C GLY A 255 11.17 -6.65 13.64
N ARG A 256 12.02 -7.69 13.58
CA ARG A 256 11.86 -8.84 12.66
C ARG A 256 10.52 -9.57 12.82
N LEU A 257 10.01 -9.72 14.04
CA LEU A 257 8.78 -10.47 14.30
C LEU A 257 7.52 -9.77 13.80
N ALA A 258 7.55 -8.44 13.63
CA ALA A 258 6.43 -7.66 13.13
C ALA A 258 6.51 -7.41 11.62
N LEU A 259 7.57 -7.90 10.96
CA LEU A 259 7.88 -7.58 9.58
C LEU A 259 7.26 -8.61 8.63
N LEU A 260 6.56 -8.15 7.59
CA LEU A 260 6.11 -9.03 6.50
C LEU A 260 7.18 -9.21 5.42
N GLY A 261 7.96 -8.16 5.17
CA GLY A 261 9.03 -8.18 4.17
C GLY A 261 9.76 -6.85 4.06
N SER A 262 10.71 -6.80 3.13
CA SER A 262 11.55 -5.62 2.88
C SER A 262 11.81 -5.47 1.39
N VAL A 263 11.72 -4.23 0.89
CA VAL A 263 12.01 -3.87 -0.49
C VAL A 263 13.39 -3.17 -0.53
N PRO A 264 14.35 -3.71 -1.30
CA PRO A 264 15.65 -3.07 -1.50
C PRO A 264 15.53 -1.66 -2.09
N LEU A 265 16.59 -0.86 -1.96
CA LEU A 265 16.73 0.33 -2.78
C LEU A 265 16.87 -0.09 -4.25
N ASP A 266 16.05 0.49 -5.12
CA ASP A 266 16.06 0.22 -6.55
C ASP A 266 16.18 1.54 -7.33
N PRO A 267 17.12 1.64 -8.30
CA PRO A 267 17.33 2.87 -9.04
C PRO A 267 16.09 3.26 -9.86
N VAL A 268 15.37 2.31 -10.46
CA VAL A 268 14.17 2.63 -11.25
C VAL A 268 13.09 3.19 -10.35
N LEU A 269 12.87 2.59 -9.18
CA LEU A 269 11.85 3.08 -8.25
C LEU A 269 12.21 4.45 -7.68
N GLN A 270 13.49 4.70 -7.40
CA GLN A 270 13.96 5.99 -6.86
C GLN A 270 13.74 7.16 -7.83
N TRP A 271 13.71 6.91 -9.14
CA TRP A 271 13.59 7.97 -10.16
C TRP A 271 12.25 7.99 -10.89
N ARG A 272 11.55 6.85 -10.98
CA ARG A 272 10.39 6.71 -11.87
C ARG A 272 9.12 6.21 -11.19
N GLU A 273 9.19 5.74 -9.95
CA GLU A 273 8.03 5.28 -9.17
C GLU A 273 7.00 4.52 -10.04
N GLN A 274 7.39 3.36 -10.57
CA GLN A 274 6.63 2.63 -11.58
C GLN A 274 6.47 1.15 -11.23
N LEU A 275 5.57 0.46 -11.93
CA LEU A 275 5.61 -1.00 -11.98
C LEU A 275 6.93 -1.50 -12.59
N LEU A 276 7.51 -2.53 -11.98
CA LEU A 276 8.65 -3.27 -12.51
C LEU A 276 8.14 -4.50 -13.26
N SER A 277 8.34 -4.51 -14.57
CA SER A 277 7.99 -5.65 -15.45
C SER A 277 9.22 -6.50 -15.75
N ASP A 278 9.03 -7.70 -16.28
CA ASP A 278 10.14 -8.57 -16.73
C ASP A 278 10.99 -7.89 -17.80
N ASN A 279 10.40 -7.00 -18.60
CA ASN A 279 11.15 -6.20 -19.56
C ASN A 279 12.13 -5.22 -18.88
N ASP A 280 11.83 -4.69 -17.69
CA ASP A 280 12.77 -3.82 -16.96
C ASP A 280 13.95 -4.60 -16.38
N VAL A 281 13.71 -5.84 -15.97
CA VAL A 281 14.72 -6.68 -15.32
C VAL A 281 15.56 -7.45 -16.34
N VAL A 282 14.92 -8.11 -17.31
CA VAL A 282 15.60 -9.04 -18.23
C VAL A 282 16.04 -8.35 -19.51
N ALA A 283 15.12 -7.65 -20.18
CA ALA A 283 15.39 -7.12 -21.52
C ALA A 283 16.21 -5.82 -21.48
N ARG A 284 15.91 -4.94 -20.51
CA ARG A 284 16.58 -3.64 -20.35
C ARG A 284 17.67 -3.64 -19.29
N ASP A 285 17.62 -4.60 -18.35
CA ASP A 285 18.58 -4.72 -17.24
C ASP A 285 18.76 -3.40 -16.48
N ILE A 286 17.63 -2.73 -16.18
CA ILE A 286 17.61 -1.45 -15.46
C ILE A 286 17.07 -1.56 -14.04
N ALA A 287 16.23 -2.57 -13.78
CA ALA A 287 15.62 -2.82 -12.48
C ALA A 287 16.21 -4.08 -11.85
N ASN A 288 16.34 -4.09 -10.53
CA ASN A 288 17.01 -5.18 -9.83
C ASN A 288 16.07 -6.39 -9.71
N LEU A 289 16.59 -7.58 -10.03
CA LEU A 289 15.88 -8.84 -9.83
C LEU A 289 15.50 -9.06 -8.35
N SER A 290 16.35 -8.65 -7.42
CA SER A 290 16.08 -8.72 -5.98
C SER A 290 14.88 -7.89 -5.55
N THR A 291 14.64 -6.73 -6.18
CA THR A 291 13.46 -5.89 -5.93
C THR A 291 12.18 -6.59 -6.37
N VAL A 292 12.21 -7.20 -7.56
CA VAL A 292 11.07 -7.98 -8.07
C VAL A 292 10.80 -9.20 -7.18
N ALA A 293 11.84 -9.94 -6.80
CA ALA A 293 11.70 -11.08 -5.89
C ALA A 293 11.11 -10.67 -4.52
N ALA A 294 11.48 -9.49 -4.01
CA ALA A 294 10.90 -8.94 -2.79
C ALA A 294 9.40 -8.63 -2.94
N PHE A 295 8.97 -8.12 -4.10
CA PHE A 295 7.54 -7.92 -4.38
C PHE A 295 6.78 -9.24 -4.50
N ASP A 296 7.35 -10.26 -5.14
CA ASP A 296 6.75 -11.58 -5.25
C ASP A 296 6.64 -12.26 -3.87
N GLU A 297 7.65 -12.11 -3.01
CA GLU A 297 7.62 -12.58 -1.63
C GLU A 297 6.55 -11.85 -0.80
N LEU A 298 6.50 -10.52 -0.86
CA LEU A 298 5.45 -9.74 -0.19
C LEU A 298 4.05 -10.13 -0.65
N ALA A 299 3.85 -10.32 -1.96
CA ALA A 299 2.58 -10.75 -2.53
C ALA A 299 2.16 -12.14 -2.04
N ARG A 300 3.10 -13.08 -1.88
CA ARG A 300 2.82 -14.40 -1.30
C ARG A 300 2.52 -14.32 0.19
N ASN A 301 3.38 -13.66 0.96
CA ASN A 301 3.23 -13.53 2.42
C ASN A 301 1.94 -12.79 2.81
N LEU A 302 1.43 -11.92 1.94
CA LEU A 302 0.18 -11.18 2.14
C LEU A 302 -1.07 -12.07 2.22
N VAL A 303 -1.07 -13.22 1.55
CA VAL A 303 -2.19 -14.17 1.52
C VAL A 303 -1.92 -15.42 2.35
N ASP A 304 -0.68 -15.61 2.81
CA ASP A 304 -0.28 -16.77 3.61
C ASP A 304 -0.70 -16.60 5.07
N ASP A 305 -1.75 -17.30 5.48
CA ASP A 305 -2.28 -17.24 6.85
C ASP A 305 -1.23 -17.58 7.92
N GLU A 306 -0.20 -18.39 7.64
CA GLU A 306 0.86 -18.71 8.59
C GLU A 306 1.72 -17.48 8.93
N MET A 307 1.90 -16.57 7.97
CA MET A 307 2.62 -15.31 8.19
C MET A 307 1.83 -14.34 9.11
N TRP A 308 0.52 -14.55 9.20
CA TRP A 308 -0.41 -13.74 10.00
C TRP A 308 -0.81 -14.41 11.31
N ALA A 309 -0.75 -15.74 11.39
CA ALA A 309 -0.89 -16.51 12.61
C ALA A 309 0.18 -16.06 13.61
N THR A 310 -0.25 -15.55 14.76
CA THR A 310 0.62 -14.92 15.75
C THR A 310 1.70 -15.85 16.29
N ALA A 311 2.90 -15.29 16.48
CA ALA A 311 3.88 -15.74 17.46
C ALA A 311 3.51 -15.23 18.86
#